data_AF-A0A0A7G0F0-F1
#
_entry.id   AF-A0A0A7G0F0-F1
#
_cell.length_a   1.000
_cell.length_b   1.000
_cell.length_c   1.000
_cell.angle_alpha   90.00
_cell.angle_beta   90.00
_cell.angle_gamma   90.00
#
_symmetry.space_group_name_H-M   'P 1'
#
loop_
_entity.id
_entity.type
_entity.pdbx_description
1 polymer ?
#
loop_
_entity_poly.entity_id
_entity_poly.type
_entity_poly.pdbx_seq_one_letter_code
_entity_poly.pdbx_strand_id
1 'polypeptide(L)' 'MVDKLVIKKDKKDILNGVQALINRWNYINYVLNEKSAYTEEETKERLRYIQEKRLIEIIFKEMNIRSSEIKSEFVRIEIN' A
#
# COMPACT_ATOMS: atom_id res chain seq x y z
N MET A 1 -9.48 -34.54 -16.72
CA MET A 1 -9.92 -33.79 -15.52
C MET A 1 -8.80 -32.82 -15.19
N VAL A 2 -9.05 -31.51 -15.20
CA VAL A 2 -8.01 -30.52 -14.83
C VAL A 2 -8.14 -30.31 -13.34
N ASP A 3 -7.16 -30.79 -12.59
CA ASP A 3 -7.12 -30.58 -11.14
C ASP A 3 -7.12 -29.08 -10.84
N LYS A 4 -8.07 -28.65 -10.01
CA LYS A 4 -8.20 -27.26 -9.59
C LYS A 4 -6.96 -26.92 -8.75
N LEU A 5 -6.03 -26.15 -9.32
CA LEU A 5 -4.85 -25.69 -8.62
C LEU A 5 -5.26 -24.66 -7.56
N VAL A 6 -5.46 -25.11 -6.31
CA VAL A 6 -5.79 -24.23 -5.19
C VAL A 6 -4.50 -23.61 -4.67
N ILE A 7 -4.22 -22.39 -5.09
CA ILE A 7 -3.11 -21.59 -4.54
C ILE A 7 -3.50 -21.22 -3.10
N LYS A 8 -3.02 -21.98 -2.12
CA LYS A 8 -3.10 -21.61 -0.70
C LYS A 8 -1.92 -20.69 -0.39
N LYS A 9 -2.18 -19.39 -0.22
CA LYS A 9 -1.17 -18.48 0.36
C LYS A 9 -1.15 -18.65 1.87
N ASP A 10 0.05 -18.68 2.45
CA ASP A 10 0.21 -18.72 3.91
C ASP A 10 -0.32 -17.39 4.51
N LYS A 11 -0.97 -17.46 5.66
CA LYS A 11 -1.38 -16.28 6.45
C LYS A 11 -0.20 -15.35 6.69
N LYS A 12 1.00 -15.89 6.91
CA LYS A 12 2.24 -15.12 7.07
C LYS A 12 2.58 -14.32 5.80
N ASP A 13 2.43 -14.92 4.63
CA ASP A 13 2.73 -14.25 3.35
C ASP A 13 1.72 -13.13 3.07
N ILE A 14 0.45 -13.33 3.41
CA ILE A 14 -0.57 -12.28 3.32
C ILE A 14 -0.20 -11.13 4.26
N LEU A 15 0.10 -11.39 5.53
CA LEU A 15 0.52 -10.36 6.50
C LEU A 15 1.76 -9.60 6.03
N ASN A 16 2.77 -10.29 5.50
CA ASN A 16 3.96 -9.66 4.95
C ASN A 16 3.62 -8.75 3.77
N GLY A 17 2.72 -9.18 2.89
CA GLY A 17 2.24 -8.37 1.76
C GLY A 17 1.53 -7.09 2.22
N VAL A 18 0.68 -7.17 3.25
CA VAL A 18 0.02 -5.98 3.81
C VAL A 18 1.02 -5.04 4.47
N GLN A 19 1.99 -5.59 5.22
CA GLN A 19 3.03 -4.77 5.84
C GLN A 19 3.88 -4.04 4.79
N ALA A 20 4.20 -4.69 3.67
CA ALA A 20 4.90 -4.07 2.56
C ALA A 20 4.10 -2.89 1.97
N LEU A 21 2.78 -3.05 1.79
CA LEU A 21 1.90 -1.97 1.32
C LEU A 21 1.85 -0.80 2.30
N ILE A 22 1.78 -1.06 3.61
CA ILE A 22 1.81 -0.02 4.65
C ILE A 22 3.15 0.74 4.62
N ASN A 23 4.27 0.02 4.52
CA ASN A 23 5.59 0.64 4.45
C ASN A 23 5.72 1.52 3.20
N ARG A 24 5.22 1.04 2.05
CA ARG A 24 5.23 1.79 0.79
C ARG A 24 4.34 3.03 0.86
N TRP A 25 3.16 2.92 1.47
CA TRP A 25 2.26 4.04 1.74
C TRP A 25 2.94 5.15 2.56
N ASN A 26 3.63 4.77 3.64
CA ASN A 26 4.34 5.71 4.50
C ASN A 26 5.48 6.40 3.74
N TYR A 27 6.26 5.64 2.96
CA TYR A 27 7.30 6.21 2.12
C TYR A 27 6.76 7.21 1.10
N ILE A 28 5.66 6.88 0.40
CA ILE A 28 5.02 7.79 -0.56
C ILE A 28 4.59 9.09 0.12
N ASN A 29 3.97 9.02 1.30
CA ASN A 29 3.58 10.22 2.04
C ASN A 29 4.78 11.06 2.47
N TYR A 30 5.87 10.42 2.91
CA TYR A 30 7.12 11.11 3.22
C TYR A 30 7.65 11.87 1.99
N VAL A 31 7.76 11.20 0.83
CA VAL A 31 8.22 11.82 -0.41
C VAL A 31 7.31 12.97 -0.84
N LEU A 32 5.99 12.78 -0.77
CA LEU A 32 5.03 13.79 -1.18
C LEU A 32 5.00 15.01 -0.24
N ASN A 33 5.31 14.84 1.05
CA ASN A 33 5.31 15.95 2.01
C ASN A 33 6.65 16.70 2.05
N GLU A 34 7.77 15.99 1.93
CA GLU A 34 9.12 16.55 2.17
C GLU A 34 9.84 16.96 0.88
N LYS A 35 9.56 16.31 -0.26
CA LYS A 35 10.26 16.62 -1.52
C LYS A 35 9.43 17.54 -2.41
N SER A 36 9.86 18.78 -2.54
CA SER A 36 9.37 19.67 -3.60
C SER A 36 9.87 19.18 -4.98
N ALA A 37 9.08 19.43 -6.03
CA ALA A 37 9.47 19.15 -7.42
C ALA A 37 9.76 20.47 -8.13
N TYR A 38 10.99 20.63 -8.64
CA TYR A 38 11.46 21.85 -9.30
C TYR A 38 11.78 21.61 -10.77
N THR A 39 11.95 20.36 -11.18
CA THR A 39 12.18 19.93 -12.56
C THR A 39 10.98 19.15 -13.12
N GLU A 40 10.93 19.05 -14.45
CA GLU A 40 9.92 18.24 -15.13
C GLU A 40 9.99 16.76 -14.72
N GLU A 41 11.21 16.22 -14.57
CA GLU A 41 11.41 14.82 -14.17
C GLU A 41 10.97 14.57 -12.71
N GLU A 42 11.30 15.46 -11.78
CA GLU A 42 10.79 15.38 -10.41
C GLU A 42 9.26 15.50 -10.38
N THR A 43 8.68 16.31 -11.27
CA THR A 43 7.22 16.46 -11.39
C THR A 43 6.57 15.17 -11.87
N LYS A 44 7.13 14.52 -12.91
CA LYS A 44 6.69 13.20 -13.38
C LYS A 44 6.82 12.14 -12.30
N GLU A 45 7.92 12.13 -11.55
CA GLU A 45 8.11 11.23 -10.42
C GLU A 45 7.04 11.43 -9.33
N ARG A 46 6.76 12.68 -8.99
CA ARG A 46 5.74 13.04 -8.00
C ARG A 46 4.34 12.62 -8.43
N LEU A 47 4.01 12.77 -9.72
CA LEU A 47 2.75 12.27 -10.30
C LEU A 47 2.64 10.74 -10.21
N ARG A 48 3.73 10.00 -10.45
CA ARG A 48 3.77 8.54 -10.28
C ARG A 48 3.47 8.14 -8.84
N TYR A 49 4.06 8.81 -7.86
CA TYR A 49 3.77 8.55 -6.44
C TYR A 49 2.32 8.87 -6.07
N ILE A 50 1.71 9.92 -6.63
CA ILE A 50 0.29 10.24 -6.42
C ILE A 50 -0.61 9.12 -6.98
N GLN A 51 -0.31 8.62 -8.17
CA GLN A 51 -1.05 7.50 -8.78
C GLN A 51 -0.91 6.22 -7.95
N GLU A 52 0.31 5.91 -7.52
CA GLU A 52 0.59 4.74 -6.68
C GLU A 52 -0.14 4.84 -5.34
N LYS A 53 -0.15 6.03 -4.72
CA LYS A 53 -0.93 6.30 -3.51
C LYS A 53 -2.40 5.91 -3.71
N ARG A 54 -3.04 6.40 -4.77
CA ARG A 54 -4.45 6.10 -5.06
C ARG A 54 -4.72 4.60 -5.21
N LEU A 55 -3.81 3.86 -5.86
CA LEU A 55 -3.94 2.41 -5.99
C LEU A 55 -3.90 1.71 -4.63
N ILE A 56 -2.99 2.12 -3.75
CA ILE A 56 -2.90 1.58 -2.39
C ILE A 56 -4.15 1.93 -1.58
N GLU A 57 -4.74 3.13 -1.73
CA GLU A 57 -6.01 3.48 -1.06
C GLU A 57 -7.16 2.56 -1.46
N ILE A 58 -7.24 2.18 -2.74
CA ILE A 58 -8.26 1.25 -3.23
C ILE A 58 -8.09 -0.11 -2.57
N ILE A 59 -6.85 -0.63 -2.52
CA ILE A 59 -6.55 -1.92 -1.87
C ILE A 59 -6.91 -1.87 -0.40
N PHE A 60 -6.52 -0.82 0.32
CA PHE A 60 -6.88 -0.67 1.74
C PHE A 60 -8.38 -0.58 1.94
N LYS A 61 -9.10 0.12 1.07
CA LYS A 61 -10.58 0.17 1.12
C LYS A 61 -11.20 -1.21 0.92
N GLU A 62 -10.71 -2.01 -0.01
CA GLU A 62 -11.16 -3.39 -0.22
C GLU A 62 -10.86 -4.28 0.99
N MET A 63 -9.77 -3.99 1.71
CA MET A 63 -9.39 -4.65 2.96
C MET A 63 -10.08 -4.08 4.21
N ASN A 64 -10.97 -3.08 4.05
CA ASN A 64 -11.59 -2.35 5.14
C ASN A 64 -10.59 -1.67 6.12
N ILE A 65 -9.43 -1.27 5.61
CA ILE A 65 -8.40 -0.48 6.31
C ILE A 65 -8.60 0.99 5.95
N ARG A 66 -8.75 1.87 6.95
CA ARG A 66 -8.86 3.32 6.76
C ARG A 66 -7.50 3.99 6.87
N SER A 67 -7.31 5.06 6.11
CA SER A 67 -6.05 5.82 6.09
C SER A 67 -5.70 6.44 7.46
N SER A 68 -6.70 6.73 8.30
CA SER A 68 -6.50 7.19 9.68
C SER A 68 -5.88 6.13 10.60
N GLU A 69 -6.16 4.85 10.35
CA GLU A 69 -5.65 3.73 11.16
C GLU A 69 -4.14 3.52 10.91
N ILE A 70 -3.68 3.82 9.69
CA ILE A 70 -2.27 3.73 9.30
C ILE A 70 -1.44 4.85 9.93
N LYS A 71 -1.97 6.08 9.97
CA LYS A 71 -1.28 7.25 10.56
C LYS A 71 -1.00 7.08 12.05
N SER A 72 -1.76 6.22 12.72
CA SER A 72 -1.73 6.08 14.17
C SER A 72 -0.86 4.90 14.64
N GLU A 73 -0.16 4.19 13.74
CA GLU A 73 0.59 2.95 14.02
C GLU A 73 -0.25 1.77 14.58
N PHE A 74 -1.58 1.89 14.61
CA PHE A 74 -2.49 0.94 15.27
C PHE A 74 -3.19 -0.04 14.31
N VAL A 75 -2.61 -0.36 13.14
CA VAL A 75 -3.23 -1.34 12.24
C VAL A 75 -3.04 -2.76 12.79
N ARG A 76 -3.99 -3.24 13.58
CA ARG A 76 -4.11 -4.68 13.92
C ARG A 76 -4.85 -5.39 12.79
N ILE A 77 -4.11 -6.19 12.03
CA ILE A 77 -4.67 -6.99 10.93
C ILE A 77 -5.09 -8.36 11.49
N GLU A 78 -6.38 -8.52 11.77
CA GLU A 78 -6.96 -9.83 12.11
C GLU A 78 -7.44 -10.52 10.83
N ILE A 79 -6.70 -11.54 10.39
CA ILE A 79 -7.11 -12.42 9.28
C ILE A 79 -7.75 -13.67 9.91
N ASN A 80 -9.07 -13.81 9.77
CA ASN A 80 -9.84 -15.00 10.15
C ASN A 80 -9.61 -16.15 9.16
#